data_AF-A0A7V9G6D0-F1
#
_entry.id   AF-A0A7V9G6D0-F1
#
_cell.length_a   1.000
_cell.length_b   1.000
_cell.length_c   1.000
_cell.angle_alpha   90.00
_cell.angle_beta   90.00
_cell.angle_gamma   90.00
#
_symmetry.space_group_name_H-M   'P 1'
#
loop_
_entity.id
_entity.type
_entity.pdbx_description
1 polymer ?
#
loop_
_entity_poly.entity_id
_entity_poly.type
_entity_poly.pdbx_seq_one_letter_code
_entity_poly.pdbx_strand_id
1 'polypeptide(L)'
;MRRTIAAGAIAFVLIASAGCEPRQPPGQGEVVGAADNLLLHEGRQWGPPLEVLPPAGADHRGQRWWQLRYADQIGGGHGNRLVIVDAETGWAQHPPGGYLVRVPSSTKASAAHPVAVQEGAFILMVTAPTAITQERAAELEREVARLNALGGESGLYPLFSLRTDRAGETAIMYGWQGDRGIQREERVSQWLQARTPYGAGTWIDLLPP
;
A
#
# COMPACT_ATOMS: atom_id res chain seq x y z
N MET A 1 -31.59 0.82 57.00
CA MET A 1 -30.31 0.43 56.35
C MET A 1 -30.44 -0.53 55.17
N ARG A 2 -31.47 -1.38 55.04
CA ARG A 2 -31.61 -2.30 53.88
C ARG A 2 -31.99 -1.64 52.54
N ARG A 3 -32.61 -0.45 52.57
CA ARG A 3 -33.06 0.26 51.35
C ARG A 3 -31.93 0.95 50.56
N THR A 4 -30.81 1.28 51.20
CA THR A 4 -29.67 1.95 50.55
C THR A 4 -28.81 0.99 49.73
N ILE A 5 -28.75 -0.29 50.09
CA ILE A 5 -27.97 -1.31 49.37
C ILE A 5 -28.62 -1.64 48.01
N ALA A 6 -29.96 -1.66 47.95
CA ALA A 6 -30.69 -1.94 46.72
C ALA A 6 -30.50 -0.85 45.64
N ALA A 7 -30.42 0.42 46.04
CA ALA A 7 -30.21 1.53 45.12
C ALA A 7 -28.81 1.50 44.47
N GLY A 8 -27.77 1.12 45.22
CA GLY A 8 -26.41 0.99 44.70
C GLY A 8 -26.26 -0.15 43.67
N ALA A 9 -26.89 -1.30 43.92
CA ALA A 9 -26.85 -2.43 42.99
C ALA A 9 -27.53 -2.11 41.65
N ILE A 10 -28.67 -1.41 41.68
CA ILE A 10 -29.40 -1.01 40.46
C ILE A 10 -28.58 0.01 39.66
N ALA A 11 -27.95 0.99 40.32
CA ALA A 11 -27.10 1.96 39.64
C ALA A 11 -25.87 1.30 38.98
N PHE A 12 -25.26 0.31 39.63
CA PHE A 12 -24.11 -0.41 39.08
C PHE A 12 -24.50 -1.26 37.86
N VAL A 13 -25.66 -1.93 37.90
CA VAL A 13 -26.19 -2.69 36.76
C VAL A 13 -26.53 -1.77 35.60
N LEU A 14 -27.12 -0.59 35.85
CA LEU A 14 -27.45 0.39 34.80
C LEU A 14 -26.20 0.94 34.11
N ILE A 15 -25.13 1.27 34.87
CA ILE A 15 -23.85 1.73 34.32
C ILE A 15 -23.17 0.61 33.53
N ALA A 16 -23.22 -0.63 34.02
CA ALA A 16 -22.65 -1.79 33.30
C ALA A 16 -23.42 -2.10 32.00
N SER A 17 -24.74 -1.92 31.99
CA SER A 17 -25.56 -2.13 30.78
C SER A 17 -25.41 -1.04 29.73
N ALA A 18 -25.17 0.21 30.14
CA ALA A 18 -24.90 1.31 29.20
C ALA A 18 -23.51 1.19 28.54
N GLY A 19 -22.57 0.45 29.13
CA GLY A 19 -21.25 0.18 28.55
C GLY A 19 -21.22 -0.94 27.49
N CYS A 20 -22.34 -1.63 27.25
CA CYS A 20 -22.44 -2.73 26.29
C CYS A 20 -23.18 -2.33 25.00
N GLU A 21 -23.39 -1.05 24.75
CA GLU A 21 -23.91 -0.63 23.46
C GLU A 21 -22.82 -0.81 22.39
N PRO A 22 -23.09 -1.55 21.30
CA PRO A 22 -22.09 -1.79 20.27
C PRO A 22 -21.65 -0.45 19.68
N ARG A 23 -20.41 -0.07 19.97
CA ARG A 23 -19.82 1.16 19.45
C ARG A 23 -19.90 1.12 17.93
N GLN A 24 -20.44 2.20 17.34
CA GLN A 24 -20.43 2.33 15.89
C GLN A 24 -18.98 2.40 15.39
N PRO A 25 -18.66 1.75 14.25
CA PRO A 25 -17.35 1.87 13.63
C PRO A 25 -17.02 3.35 13.38
N PRO A 26 -15.77 3.78 13.61
CA PRO A 26 -15.42 5.16 13.48
C PRO A 26 -15.59 5.64 12.04
N GLY A 27 -16.18 6.83 11.90
CA GLY A 27 -16.33 7.51 10.62
C GLY A 27 -15.00 8.09 10.13
N GLN A 28 -14.93 8.45 8.85
CA GLN A 28 -13.72 9.03 8.26
C GLN A 28 -13.20 10.26 9.03
N GLY A 29 -14.10 11.14 9.51
CA GLY A 29 -13.71 12.31 10.30
C GLY A 29 -13.08 11.95 11.65
N GLU A 30 -13.62 10.95 12.33
CA GLU A 30 -13.07 10.46 13.61
C GLU A 30 -11.71 9.81 13.43
N VAL A 31 -11.52 9.10 12.31
CA VAL A 31 -10.26 8.47 11.92
C VAL A 31 -9.18 9.52 11.66
N VAL A 32 -9.50 10.60 10.94
CA VAL A 32 -8.57 11.72 10.74
C VAL A 32 -8.22 12.36 12.09
N GLY A 33 -9.22 12.62 12.95
CA GLY A 33 -8.97 13.17 14.28
C GLY A 33 -8.11 12.27 15.17
N ALA A 34 -8.29 10.94 15.10
CA ALA A 34 -7.48 9.98 15.84
C ALA A 34 -6.02 9.99 15.36
N ALA A 35 -5.80 10.04 14.04
CA ALA A 35 -4.47 10.14 13.47
C ALA A 35 -3.78 11.47 13.82
N ASP A 36 -4.51 12.59 13.74
CA ASP A 36 -3.99 13.91 14.11
C ASP A 36 -3.63 13.98 15.60
N ASN A 37 -4.44 13.38 16.48
CA ASN A 37 -4.12 13.26 17.90
C ASN A 37 -2.84 12.45 18.16
N LEU A 38 -2.62 11.35 17.43
CA LEU A 38 -1.37 10.59 17.50
C LEU A 38 -0.18 11.47 17.10
N LEU A 39 -0.27 12.14 15.94
CA LEU A 39 0.81 12.99 15.44
C LEU A 39 1.12 14.16 16.39
N LEU A 40 0.10 14.79 16.96
CA LEU A 40 0.25 15.83 17.98
C LEU A 40 0.95 15.29 19.23
N HIS A 41 0.56 14.10 19.70
CA HIS A 41 1.20 13.49 20.87
C HIS A 41 2.69 13.19 20.60
N GLU A 42 3.05 12.81 19.38
CA GLU A 42 4.44 12.58 18.97
C GLU A 42 5.20 13.87 18.58
N GLY A 43 4.58 15.05 18.68
CA GLY A 43 5.19 16.32 18.28
C GLY A 43 5.44 16.44 16.77
N ARG A 44 4.70 15.70 15.94
CA ARG A 44 4.81 15.73 14.48
C ARG A 44 3.72 16.61 13.87
N GLN A 45 4.09 17.44 12.90
CA GLN A 45 3.17 18.27 12.12
C GLN A 45 3.28 17.92 10.64
N TRP A 46 2.61 16.85 10.22
CA TRP A 46 2.63 16.38 8.84
C TRP A 46 1.61 17.08 7.93
N GLY A 47 0.78 17.96 8.50
CA GLY A 47 -0.32 18.61 7.79
C GLY A 47 -1.50 17.65 7.59
N PRO A 48 -2.47 18.02 6.73
CA PRO A 48 -3.62 17.17 6.44
C PRO A 48 -3.20 15.91 5.67
N PRO A 49 -3.92 14.78 5.85
CA PRO A 49 -3.68 13.58 5.05
C PRO A 49 -3.99 13.90 3.58
N LEU A 50 -3.09 13.47 2.69
CA LEU A 50 -3.31 13.48 1.24
C LEU A 50 -4.35 12.45 0.83
N GLU A 51 -4.46 11.37 1.60
CA GLU A 51 -5.28 10.22 1.27
C GLU A 51 -5.76 9.51 2.52
N VAL A 52 -7.04 9.09 2.50
CA VAL A 52 -7.67 8.30 3.57
C VAL A 52 -8.40 7.13 2.93
N LEU A 53 -7.92 5.91 3.19
CA LEU A 53 -8.49 4.68 2.66
C LEU A 53 -9.36 3.98 3.71
N PRO A 54 -10.58 3.55 3.33
CA PRO A 54 -11.46 2.80 4.23
C PRO A 54 -10.87 1.43 4.58
N PRO A 55 -11.37 0.75 5.62
CA PRO A 55 -10.86 -0.56 6.01
C PRO A 55 -11.13 -1.62 4.94
N ALA A 56 -10.09 -2.34 4.54
CA ALA A 56 -10.19 -3.47 3.61
C ALA A 56 -10.44 -4.78 4.38
N GLY A 57 -10.06 -5.90 3.78
CA GLY A 57 -10.02 -7.20 4.43
C GLY A 57 -9.18 -7.17 5.71
N ALA A 58 -9.47 -8.11 6.60
CA ALA A 58 -8.72 -8.28 7.83
C ALA A 58 -7.28 -8.72 7.51
N ASP A 59 -6.34 -8.27 8.34
CA ASP A 59 -4.97 -8.76 8.32
C ASP A 59 -4.88 -10.18 8.93
N HIS A 60 -3.67 -10.71 9.03
CA HIS A 60 -3.40 -12.03 9.61
C HIS A 60 -3.83 -12.17 11.09
N ARG A 61 -4.15 -11.07 11.77
CA ARG A 61 -4.65 -11.03 13.16
C ARG A 61 -6.16 -10.80 13.24
N GLY A 62 -6.85 -10.74 12.10
CA GLY A 62 -8.28 -10.41 12.07
C GLY A 62 -8.57 -8.91 12.15
N GLN A 63 -7.56 -8.05 12.21
CA GLN A 63 -7.74 -6.61 12.38
C GLN A 63 -7.94 -5.91 11.05
N ARG A 64 -8.83 -4.91 11.05
CA ARG A 64 -9.13 -4.09 9.87
C ARG A 64 -8.68 -2.68 10.13
N TRP A 65 -8.01 -2.09 9.15
CA TRP A 65 -7.33 -0.81 9.32
C TRP A 65 -7.81 0.22 8.32
N TRP A 66 -8.19 1.40 8.78
CA TRP A 66 -8.11 2.61 7.99
C TRP A 66 -6.64 2.95 7.73
N GLN A 67 -6.35 3.58 6.59
CA GLN A 67 -4.99 4.02 6.27
C GLN A 67 -4.99 5.49 5.85
N LEU A 68 -4.13 6.27 6.47
CA LEU A 68 -3.92 7.69 6.19
C LEU A 68 -2.50 7.89 5.69
N ARG A 69 -2.38 8.55 4.53
CA ARG A 69 -1.10 8.91 3.92
C ARG A 69 -0.93 10.41 3.91
N TYR A 70 0.24 10.86 4.34
CA TYR A 70 0.60 12.28 4.40
C TYR A 70 1.68 12.60 3.37
N ALA A 71 1.86 13.90 3.10
CA ALA A 71 2.91 14.37 2.21
C ALA A 71 4.30 14.04 2.78
N ASP A 72 5.20 13.57 1.92
CA ASP A 72 6.61 13.35 2.28
C ASP A 72 7.26 14.66 2.74
N GLN A 73 8.24 14.55 3.64
CA GLN A 73 9.08 15.71 3.96
C GLN A 73 10.01 16.00 2.80
N ILE A 74 10.21 17.28 2.47
CA ILE A 74 11.27 17.69 1.56
C ILE A 74 12.61 17.22 2.16
N GLY A 75 13.31 16.32 1.45
CA GLY A 75 14.59 15.74 1.89
C GLY A 75 14.49 14.52 2.82
N GLY A 76 13.30 13.98 3.08
CA GLY A 76 13.08 12.74 3.82
C GLY A 76 12.83 11.55 2.89
N GLY A 77 13.05 10.32 3.40
CA GLY A 77 12.75 9.10 2.65
C GLY A 77 11.26 9.01 2.27
N HIS A 78 11.00 8.73 0.99
CA HIS A 78 9.67 8.62 0.42
C HIS A 78 8.88 7.46 1.03
N GLY A 79 7.59 7.68 1.34
CA GLY A 79 6.65 6.59 1.69
C GLY A 79 6.53 6.23 3.18
N ASN A 80 7.22 6.95 4.07
CA ASN A 80 7.24 6.63 5.51
C ASN A 80 6.18 7.36 6.36
N ARG A 81 5.41 8.27 5.78
CA ARG A 81 4.42 9.07 6.53
C ARG A 81 3.02 8.47 6.42
N LEU A 82 2.85 7.37 7.14
CA LEU A 82 1.61 6.60 7.21
C LEU A 82 1.15 6.47 8.65
N VAL A 83 -0.18 6.55 8.83
CA VAL A 83 -0.88 6.22 10.06
C VAL A 83 -1.98 5.23 9.71
N ILE A 84 -2.17 4.22 10.55
CA ILE A 84 -3.30 3.30 10.47
C ILE A 84 -4.19 3.48 11.68
N VAL A 85 -5.50 3.34 11.47
CA VAL A 85 -6.50 3.47 12.53
C VAL A 85 -7.39 2.24 12.54
N ASP A 86 -7.49 1.60 13.69
CA ASP A 86 -8.27 0.39 13.85
C ASP A 86 -9.76 0.66 13.57
N ALA A 87 -10.36 -0.17 12.72
CA ALA A 87 -11.71 0.02 12.20
C ALA A 87 -12.82 -0.28 13.20
N GLU A 88 -12.51 -0.82 14.37
CA GLU A 88 -13.49 -1.13 15.42
C GLU A 88 -13.31 -0.18 16.62
N THR A 89 -12.05 0.06 17.02
CA THR A 89 -11.72 0.81 18.23
C THR A 89 -11.40 2.29 17.97
N GLY A 90 -11.00 2.64 16.74
CA GLY A 90 -10.53 3.98 16.39
C GLY A 90 -9.12 4.30 16.91
N TRP A 91 -8.36 3.31 17.36
CA TRP A 91 -7.00 3.52 17.85
C TRP A 91 -6.03 3.74 16.70
N ALA A 92 -5.30 4.86 16.74
CA ALA A 92 -4.31 5.22 15.75
C ALA A 92 -2.91 4.74 16.15
N GLN A 93 -2.15 4.27 15.16
CA GLN A 93 -0.73 3.93 15.35
C GLN A 93 0.05 4.04 14.03
N HIS A 94 1.37 4.00 14.13
CA HIS A 94 2.20 3.76 12.95
C HIS A 94 2.08 2.31 12.47
N PRO A 95 2.16 2.07 11.15
CA PRO A 95 2.12 0.71 10.62
C PRO A 95 3.23 -0.17 11.24
N PRO A 96 2.90 -1.38 11.71
CA PRO A 96 3.92 -2.32 12.18
C PRO A 96 4.82 -2.79 11.03
N GLY A 97 6.00 -3.33 11.36
CA GLY A 97 6.87 -3.96 10.38
C GLY A 97 6.14 -5.07 9.60
N GLY A 98 6.20 -5.00 8.27
CA GLY A 98 5.49 -5.94 7.38
C GLY A 98 4.04 -5.56 7.08
N TYR A 99 3.54 -4.42 7.55
CA TYR A 99 2.24 -3.91 7.12
C TYR A 99 2.23 -3.63 5.61
N LEU A 100 1.24 -4.18 4.92
CA LEU A 100 1.08 -4.00 3.48
C LEU A 100 0.34 -2.69 3.19
N VAL A 101 1.10 -1.65 2.86
CA VAL A 101 0.56 -0.33 2.50
C VAL A 101 -0.39 -0.46 1.32
N ARG A 102 -1.61 0.04 1.48
CA ARG A 102 -2.65 0.02 0.46
C ARG A 102 -2.53 1.25 -0.44
N VAL A 103 -2.89 1.10 -1.70
CA VAL A 103 -3.03 2.20 -2.66
C VAL A 103 -4.51 2.34 -2.98
N PRO A 104 -4.98 3.54 -3.32
CA PRO A 104 -6.38 3.72 -3.66
C PRO A 104 -6.66 2.84 -4.87
N SER A 105 -7.69 1.99 -4.78
CA SER A 105 -8.24 1.41 -5.99
C SER A 105 -8.72 2.58 -6.83
N SER A 106 -7.99 2.91 -7.90
CA SER A 106 -8.53 3.77 -8.95
C SER A 106 -9.88 3.17 -9.31
N THR A 107 -10.95 3.92 -9.06
CA THR A 107 -12.36 3.63 -9.35
C THR A 107 -12.55 2.38 -10.19
N LYS A 108 -13.01 1.27 -9.57
CA LYS A 108 -13.41 0.01 -10.23
C LYS A 108 -12.75 -0.18 -11.62
N ALA A 109 -11.47 -0.57 -11.66
CA ALA A 109 -11.07 -1.46 -12.73
C ALA A 109 -11.88 -2.73 -12.49
N SER A 110 -13.03 -2.83 -13.16
CA SER A 110 -13.85 -4.03 -13.17
C SER A 110 -12.91 -5.20 -13.37
N ALA A 111 -13.02 -6.24 -12.53
CA ALA A 111 -12.37 -7.52 -12.75
C ALA A 111 -12.66 -8.11 -14.16
N ALA A 112 -13.54 -7.48 -14.95
CA ALA A 112 -13.78 -7.78 -16.34
C ALA A 112 -12.69 -7.29 -17.32
N HIS A 113 -11.89 -6.26 -17.02
CA HIS A 113 -10.87 -5.77 -17.96
C HIS A 113 -9.65 -5.21 -17.21
N PRO A 114 -8.51 -5.93 -17.17
CA PRO A 114 -7.24 -5.25 -16.88
C PRO A 114 -7.11 -4.05 -17.81
N VAL A 115 -6.63 -2.90 -17.31
CA VAL A 115 -6.27 -1.79 -18.19
C VAL A 115 -5.22 -2.33 -19.14
N ALA A 116 -5.63 -2.58 -20.37
CA ALA A 116 -4.76 -3.17 -21.38
C ALA A 116 -3.58 -2.21 -21.56
N VAL A 117 -2.38 -2.71 -21.30
CA VAL A 117 -1.17 -1.95 -21.54
C VAL A 117 -1.11 -1.65 -23.04
N GLN A 118 -1.05 -0.35 -23.36
CA GLN A 118 -1.00 0.11 -24.74
C GLN A 118 0.41 -0.06 -25.27
N GLU A 119 0.51 -0.61 -26.49
CA GLU A 119 1.78 -0.71 -27.21
C GLU A 119 2.41 0.68 -27.40
N GLY A 120 3.73 0.77 -27.28
CA GLY A 120 4.46 2.02 -27.43
C GLY A 120 5.97 1.84 -27.48
N ALA A 121 6.67 2.95 -27.31
CA ALA A 121 8.12 3.03 -27.47
C ALA A 121 8.90 2.81 -26.16
N PHE A 122 8.23 2.68 -25.01
CA PHE A 122 8.91 2.74 -23.73
C PHE A 122 8.95 1.39 -23.03
N ILE A 123 9.98 1.17 -22.25
CA ILE A 123 10.04 0.08 -21.27
C ILE A 123 10.46 0.66 -19.93
N LEU A 124 10.12 -0.02 -18.85
CA LEU A 124 10.56 0.37 -17.52
C LEU A 124 11.59 -0.64 -17.02
N MET A 125 12.83 -0.21 -16.87
CA MET A 125 13.89 -0.99 -16.26
C MET A 125 13.77 -0.90 -14.74
N VAL A 126 13.52 -2.04 -14.09
CA VAL A 126 13.24 -2.13 -12.65
C VAL A 126 14.53 -2.34 -11.87
N THR A 127 15.45 -3.15 -12.40
CA THR A 127 16.80 -3.34 -11.84
C THR A 127 17.85 -2.96 -12.87
N ALA A 128 19.03 -2.54 -12.41
CA ALA A 128 20.17 -2.39 -13.30
C ALA A 128 20.54 -3.75 -13.92
N PRO A 129 21.02 -3.78 -15.18
CA PRO A 129 21.62 -4.98 -15.77
C PRO A 129 22.81 -5.41 -14.93
N THR A 130 22.92 -6.70 -14.65
CA THR A 130 24.07 -7.27 -13.94
C THR A 130 24.36 -8.67 -14.45
N ALA A 131 25.63 -9.04 -14.57
CA ALA A 131 26.01 -10.42 -14.83
C ALA A 131 25.57 -11.33 -13.67
N ILE A 132 24.82 -12.38 -13.97
CA ILE A 132 24.23 -13.27 -12.96
C ILE A 132 24.74 -14.70 -13.09
N THR A 133 24.85 -15.39 -11.96
CA THR A 133 25.03 -16.85 -11.93
C THR A 133 23.70 -17.56 -12.19
N GLN A 134 23.75 -18.86 -12.50
CA GLN A 134 22.55 -19.67 -12.72
C GLN A 134 21.64 -19.72 -11.47
N GLU A 135 22.21 -19.75 -10.28
CA GLU A 135 21.47 -19.69 -9.01
C GLU A 135 20.74 -18.36 -8.84
N ARG A 136 21.39 -17.26 -9.20
CA ARG A 136 20.81 -15.91 -9.15
C ARG A 136 19.70 -15.73 -10.20
N ALA A 137 19.75 -16.45 -11.33
CA ALA A 137 18.68 -16.44 -12.32
C ALA A 137 17.35 -16.97 -11.73
N ALA A 138 17.39 -18.10 -11.02
CA ALA A 138 16.21 -18.68 -10.38
C ALA A 138 15.63 -17.79 -9.25
N GLU A 139 16.47 -17.00 -8.59
CA GLU A 139 16.01 -15.97 -7.64
C GLU A 139 15.28 -14.82 -8.35
N LEU A 140 15.83 -14.33 -9.46
CA LEU A 140 15.21 -13.26 -10.24
C LEU A 140 13.89 -13.71 -10.90
N GLU A 141 13.78 -14.97 -11.33
CA GLU A 141 12.52 -15.53 -11.84
C GLU A 141 11.43 -15.56 -10.77
N ARG A 142 11.78 -16.00 -9.55
CA ARG A 142 10.86 -15.96 -8.41
C ARG A 142 10.44 -14.54 -8.07
N GLU A 143 11.36 -13.59 -8.18
CA GLU A 143 11.08 -12.19 -7.94
C GLU A 143 10.15 -11.60 -9.01
N VAL A 144 10.34 -11.93 -10.28
CA VAL A 144 9.41 -11.56 -11.37
C VAL A 144 8.02 -12.14 -11.11
N ALA A 145 7.92 -13.41 -10.71
CA ALA A 145 6.64 -14.03 -10.35
C ALA A 145 5.97 -13.30 -9.18
N ARG A 146 6.75 -12.92 -8.15
CA ARG A 146 6.28 -12.12 -7.00
C ARG A 146 5.76 -10.76 -7.44
N LEU A 147 6.49 -10.04 -8.31
CA LEU A 147 6.08 -8.73 -8.82
C LEU A 147 4.81 -8.82 -9.67
N ASN A 148 4.68 -9.84 -10.51
CA ASN A 148 3.48 -10.07 -11.31
C ASN A 148 2.26 -10.41 -10.43
N ALA A 149 2.43 -11.24 -9.39
CA ALA A 149 1.37 -11.53 -8.44
C ALA A 149 0.91 -10.26 -7.70
N LEU A 150 1.86 -9.50 -7.14
CA LEU A 150 1.58 -8.25 -6.43
C LEU A 150 0.93 -7.21 -7.35
N GLY A 151 1.39 -7.12 -8.60
CA GLY A 151 0.81 -6.26 -9.63
C GLY A 151 -0.66 -6.60 -9.85
N GLY A 152 -0.96 -7.87 -10.10
CA GLY A 152 -2.31 -8.37 -10.30
C GLY A 152 -3.26 -8.09 -9.12
N GLU A 153 -2.81 -8.31 -7.88
CA GLU A 153 -3.58 -8.00 -6.67
C GLU A 153 -3.90 -6.49 -6.52
N SER A 154 -3.00 -5.65 -7.02
CA SER A 154 -3.12 -4.18 -6.93
C SER A 154 -3.83 -3.53 -8.11
N GLY A 155 -4.33 -4.32 -9.07
CA GLY A 155 -4.98 -3.83 -10.28
C GLY A 155 -4.00 -3.27 -11.33
N LEU A 156 -2.70 -3.49 -11.15
CA LEU A 156 -1.69 -3.25 -12.18
C LEU A 156 -1.69 -4.46 -13.14
N TYR A 157 -1.61 -4.21 -14.45
CA TYR A 157 -1.47 -5.29 -15.41
C TYR A 157 -0.05 -5.88 -15.34
N PRO A 158 0.12 -7.16 -14.94
CA PRO A 158 1.45 -7.72 -14.71
C PRO A 158 2.20 -7.97 -16.03
N LEU A 159 3.34 -7.29 -16.21
CA LEU A 159 4.24 -7.45 -17.36
C LEU A 159 5.72 -7.44 -16.95
N PHE A 160 6.03 -7.86 -15.73
CA PHE A 160 7.41 -8.03 -15.30
C PHE A 160 8.02 -9.26 -15.98
N SER A 161 9.23 -9.12 -16.49
CA SER A 161 9.98 -10.16 -17.17
C SER A 161 11.49 -9.98 -16.93
N LEU A 162 12.25 -11.05 -17.14
CA LEU A 162 13.71 -10.97 -17.18
C LEU A 162 14.18 -10.72 -18.60
N ARG A 163 15.18 -9.85 -18.74
CA ARG A 163 15.87 -9.62 -20.00
C ARG A 163 17.36 -9.68 -19.80
N THR A 164 17.99 -10.51 -20.62
CA THR A 164 19.44 -10.60 -20.76
C THR A 164 19.85 -9.82 -22.01
N ASP A 165 20.80 -8.91 -21.85
CA ASP A 165 21.33 -8.13 -22.95
C ASP A 165 22.40 -8.91 -23.75
N ARG A 166 23.02 -8.25 -24.73
CA ARG A 166 24.09 -8.85 -25.55
C ARG A 166 25.39 -9.07 -24.78
N ALA A 167 25.60 -8.38 -23.66
CA ALA A 167 26.74 -8.57 -22.79
C ALA A 167 26.54 -9.73 -21.79
N GLY A 168 25.34 -10.34 -21.76
CA GLY A 168 25.00 -11.40 -20.83
C GLY A 168 24.51 -10.87 -19.47
N GLU A 169 24.25 -9.57 -19.36
CA GLU A 169 23.74 -8.94 -18.15
C GLU A 169 22.22 -9.03 -18.11
N THR A 170 21.67 -9.37 -16.95
CA THR A 170 20.23 -9.58 -16.78
C THR A 170 19.60 -8.51 -15.91
N ALA A 171 18.43 -8.03 -16.31
CA ALA A 171 17.62 -7.07 -15.57
C ALA A 171 16.15 -7.50 -15.52
N ILE A 172 15.45 -7.05 -14.48
CA ILE A 172 13.99 -7.07 -14.42
C ILE A 172 13.46 -5.88 -15.21
N MET A 173 12.55 -6.13 -16.14
CA MET A 173 11.91 -5.11 -16.97
C MET A 173 10.38 -5.23 -16.90
N TYR A 174 9.69 -4.11 -17.03
CA TYR A 174 8.25 -4.04 -17.17
C TYR A 174 7.84 -3.49 -18.53
N GLY A 175 6.81 -4.10 -19.12
CA GLY A 175 6.26 -3.69 -20.41
C GLY A 175 7.03 -4.23 -21.61
N TRP A 176 7.94 -5.17 -21.41
CA TRP A 176 8.63 -5.79 -22.52
C TRP A 176 7.79 -6.97 -23.08
N GLN A 177 7.17 -6.78 -24.25
CA GLN A 177 6.45 -7.84 -24.96
C GLN A 177 7.10 -8.11 -26.33
N GLY A 178 7.92 -9.16 -26.44
CA GLY A 178 8.58 -9.48 -27.72
C GLY A 178 9.63 -8.44 -28.10
N ASP A 179 9.40 -7.66 -29.15
CA ASP A 179 10.28 -6.57 -29.62
C ASP A 179 9.66 -5.17 -29.44
N ARG A 180 8.52 -5.09 -28.75
CA ARG A 180 7.75 -3.85 -28.61
C ARG A 180 7.69 -3.43 -27.15
N GLY A 181 7.78 -2.12 -26.95
CA GLY A 181 7.55 -1.49 -25.66
C GLY A 181 6.07 -1.15 -25.46
N ILE A 182 5.85 -0.29 -24.50
CA ILE A 182 4.54 0.17 -24.04
C ILE A 182 4.51 1.68 -24.05
N GLN A 183 3.32 2.27 -23.96
CA GLN A 183 3.22 3.68 -23.62
C GLN A 183 3.78 3.92 -22.22
N ARG A 184 4.45 5.05 -22.06
CA ARG A 184 4.98 5.47 -20.77
C ARG A 184 3.83 5.67 -19.79
N GLU A 185 3.88 4.96 -18.68
CA GLU A 185 2.81 4.96 -17.69
C GLU A 185 3.35 5.21 -16.27
N GLU A 186 3.33 6.46 -15.84
CA GLU A 186 3.90 6.88 -14.55
C GLU A 186 3.27 6.17 -13.34
N ARG A 187 2.06 5.63 -13.47
CA ARG A 187 1.42 4.82 -12.42
C ARG A 187 2.26 3.60 -12.05
N VAL A 188 3.00 3.01 -13.00
CA VAL A 188 3.84 1.84 -12.76
C VAL A 188 5.07 2.22 -11.93
N SER A 189 5.70 3.35 -12.23
CA SER A 189 6.83 3.88 -11.44
C SER A 189 6.38 4.26 -10.03
N GLN A 190 5.22 4.90 -9.88
CA GLN A 190 4.62 5.20 -8.58
C GLN A 190 4.30 3.93 -7.80
N TRP A 191 3.78 2.90 -8.48
CA TRP A 191 3.50 1.60 -7.88
C TRP A 191 4.77 0.92 -7.39
N LEU A 192 5.83 0.87 -8.21
CA LEU A 192 7.12 0.30 -7.83
C LEU A 192 7.69 0.99 -6.60
N GLN A 193 7.67 2.33 -6.59
CA GLN A 193 8.17 3.13 -5.49
C GLN A 193 7.38 2.89 -4.20
N ALA A 194 6.06 2.69 -4.30
CA ALA A 194 5.19 2.51 -3.15
C ALA A 194 5.15 1.06 -2.62
N ARG A 195 5.42 0.06 -3.46
CA ARG A 195 5.12 -1.36 -3.16
C ARG A 195 6.33 -2.29 -3.20
N THR A 196 7.49 -1.82 -3.64
CA THR A 196 8.67 -2.65 -3.88
C THR A 196 9.96 -1.96 -3.41
N PRO A 197 11.06 -2.70 -3.21
CA PRO A 197 12.34 -2.08 -2.89
C PRO A 197 13.00 -1.41 -4.12
N TYR A 198 12.41 -1.51 -5.32
CA TYR A 198 13.06 -1.14 -6.59
C TYR A 198 12.96 0.34 -6.97
N GLY A 199 12.57 1.22 -6.03
CA GLY A 199 12.39 2.64 -6.31
C GLY A 199 11.44 2.88 -7.49
N ALA A 200 11.62 3.97 -8.25
CA ALA A 200 10.75 4.30 -9.37
C ALA A 200 11.07 3.54 -10.69
N GLY A 201 12.16 2.77 -10.72
CA GLY A 201 12.74 2.26 -11.98
C GLY A 201 13.22 3.38 -12.92
N THR A 202 13.68 3.02 -14.10
CA THR A 202 14.10 3.97 -15.16
C THR A 202 13.38 3.67 -16.45
N TRP A 203 12.66 4.67 -16.99
CA TRP A 203 12.05 4.56 -18.32
C TRP A 203 13.11 4.66 -19.40
N ILE A 204 13.08 3.73 -20.35
CA ILE A 204 13.95 3.68 -21.52
C ILE A 204 13.08 3.85 -22.75
N ASP A 205 13.47 4.76 -23.64
CA ASP A 205 12.89 4.90 -24.97
C ASP A 205 13.60 3.93 -25.93
N LEU A 206 12.81 3.14 -26.66
CA LEU A 206 13.27 2.17 -27.64
C LEU A 206 13.41 2.78 -29.04
N LEU A 207 12.90 3.99 -29.27
CA LEU A 207 13.09 4.68 -30.54
C LEU A 207 14.53 5.23 -30.62
N PRO A 208 15.20 5.09 -31.79
CA PRO A 208 16.50 5.70 -31.99
C PRO A 208 16.39 7.24 -31.91
N PRO A 209 17.44 7.92 -31.40
CA PRO A 209 17.51 9.38 -31.39
C PRO A 209 17.53 9.99 -32.80
#